data_AF-A0A562ZT62-F1
#
_entry.id   AF-A0A562ZT62-F1
#
_cell.length_a   1.000
_cell.length_b   1.000
_cell.length_c   1.000
_cell.angle_alpha   90.00
_cell.angle_beta   90.00
_cell.angle_gamma   90.00
#
_symmetry.space_group_name_H-M   'P 1'
#
loop_
_entity.id
_entity.type
_entity.pdbx_description
1 polymer ?
#
loop_
_entity_poly.entity_id
_entity_poly.type
_entity_poly.pdbx_seq_one_letter_code
_entity_poly.pdbx_strand_id
1 'polypeptide(L)'
;MSQHDNAKGEELPDESSPFMAAARELARNPDSPASLRIMSEMKRVLAPSQRVVEELVQALCESIENPGLTTNAQVAAAKARWEQVTGAQLDAGLMRKFEEDAHTELEDRMRRPPPLEQVLEQFDPAARTPDCGYKLGADLEGLQGTWHRLWALLRLQASSKMDMTDGIEMVRAQFETLLGRGLQDVELARLTRHAAALAPQMRSQFEALAAKANKREPEPPG
;
A
#
# COMPACT_ATOMS: atom_id res chain seq x y z
N MET A 1 -55.07 10.37 -6.45
CA MET A 1 -54.78 9.96 -5.06
C MET A 1 -54.94 8.46 -5.04
N SER A 2 -53.83 7.74 -5.24
CA SER A 2 -53.10 7.01 -4.18
C SER A 2 -53.66 5.58 -4.10
N GLN A 3 -52.89 4.50 -4.12
CA GLN A 3 -51.45 4.32 -3.93
C GLN A 3 -51.07 2.93 -4.46
N HIS A 4 -49.81 2.79 -4.83
CA HIS A 4 -49.14 1.53 -5.15
C HIS A 4 -49.11 0.60 -3.94
N ASP A 5 -49.35 -0.69 -4.18
CA ASP A 5 -48.76 -1.78 -3.41
C ASP A 5 -48.17 -2.79 -4.39
N ASN A 6 -46.93 -2.52 -4.79
CA ASN A 6 -46.08 -3.47 -5.50
C ASN A 6 -44.91 -3.77 -4.56
N ALA A 7 -45.20 -4.53 -3.51
CA ALA A 7 -44.19 -5.05 -2.60
C ALA A 7 -43.35 -6.06 -3.38
N LYS A 8 -42.19 -5.61 -3.85
CA LYS A 8 -41.08 -6.49 -4.23
C LYS A 8 -40.76 -7.35 -3.00
N GLY A 9 -41.08 -8.64 -3.09
CA GLY A 9 -40.55 -9.62 -2.16
C GLY A 9 -39.03 -9.62 -2.28
N GLU A 10 -38.34 -9.19 -1.24
CA GLU A 10 -36.95 -9.57 -1.02
C GLU A 10 -36.96 -11.09 -0.78
N GLU A 11 -36.61 -11.86 -1.81
CA GLU A 11 -36.29 -13.28 -1.65
C GLU A 11 -35.14 -13.39 -0.64
N LEU A 12 -35.46 -13.87 0.57
CA LEU A 12 -34.46 -14.29 1.53
C LEU A 12 -33.55 -15.33 0.86
N PRO A 13 -32.22 -15.22 0.98
CA PRO A 13 -31.30 -16.15 0.33
C PRO A 13 -31.60 -17.57 0.82
N ASP A 14 -31.78 -18.49 -0.13
CA ASP A 14 -32.09 -19.90 0.15
C ASP A 14 -31.09 -20.47 1.17
N GLU A 15 -31.61 -20.83 2.34
CA GLU A 15 -30.85 -21.42 3.44
C GLU A 15 -30.21 -22.76 3.05
N SER A 16 -30.60 -23.34 1.91
CA SER A 16 -30.03 -24.57 1.37
C SER A 16 -28.87 -24.31 0.40
N SER A 17 -28.55 -23.05 0.10
CA SER A 17 -27.52 -22.74 -0.89
C SER A 17 -26.12 -23.17 -0.43
N PRO A 18 -25.30 -23.76 -1.32
CA PRO A 18 -23.92 -24.14 -1.01
C PRO A 18 -23.08 -22.98 -0.48
N PHE A 19 -23.40 -21.75 -0.92
CA PHE A 19 -22.79 -20.52 -0.43
C PHE A 19 -23.13 -20.26 1.05
N MET A 20 -24.40 -20.32 1.44
CA MET A 20 -24.80 -20.11 2.85
C MET A 20 -24.30 -21.23 3.77
N ALA A 21 -24.12 -22.44 3.26
CA ALA A 21 -23.46 -23.52 4.00
C ALA A 21 -21.96 -23.22 4.22
N ALA A 22 -21.24 -22.78 3.19
CA ALA A 22 -19.84 -22.39 3.28
C ALA A 22 -19.63 -21.17 4.20
N ALA A 23 -20.50 -20.16 4.12
CA ALA A 23 -20.46 -18.98 5.00
C ALA A 23 -20.70 -19.34 6.47
N ARG A 24 -21.61 -20.29 6.75
CA ARG A 24 -21.86 -20.78 8.12
C ARG A 24 -20.69 -21.57 8.68
N GLU A 25 -20.05 -22.41 7.87
CA GLU A 25 -18.85 -23.15 8.30
C GLU A 25 -17.71 -22.18 8.61
N LEU A 26 -17.48 -21.18 7.75
CA LEU A 26 -16.49 -20.14 7.96
C LEU A 26 -16.74 -19.35 9.27
N ALA A 27 -18.00 -19.01 9.54
CA ALA A 27 -18.36 -18.24 10.74
C ALA A 27 -18.26 -19.06 12.04
N ARG A 28 -18.56 -20.36 11.99
CA ARG A 28 -18.52 -21.24 13.18
C ARG A 28 -17.12 -21.74 13.50
N ASN A 29 -16.34 -22.08 12.48
CA ASN A 29 -15.03 -22.71 12.64
C ASN A 29 -14.01 -22.09 11.66
N PRO A 30 -13.59 -20.83 11.84
CA PRO A 30 -12.74 -20.12 10.86
C PRO A 30 -11.39 -20.81 10.60
N ASP A 31 -10.83 -21.48 11.61
CA ASP A 31 -9.54 -22.17 11.53
C ASP A 31 -9.66 -23.64 11.10
N SER A 32 -10.86 -24.13 10.78
CA SER A 32 -11.04 -25.52 10.34
C SER A 32 -10.38 -25.75 8.96
N PRO A 33 -9.87 -26.96 8.67
CA PRO A 33 -9.35 -27.26 7.34
C PRO A 33 -10.37 -27.03 6.21
N ALA A 34 -11.66 -27.15 6.50
CA ALA A 34 -12.74 -26.85 5.55
C ALA A 34 -12.85 -25.33 5.28
N SER A 35 -12.88 -24.52 6.33
CA SER A 35 -12.88 -23.06 6.25
C SER A 35 -11.65 -22.50 5.54
N LEU A 36 -10.46 -23.04 5.83
CA LEU A 36 -9.22 -22.66 5.14
C LEU A 36 -9.28 -22.97 3.64
N ARG A 37 -9.86 -24.11 3.24
CA ARG A 37 -10.08 -24.46 1.82
C ARG A 37 -11.07 -23.50 1.16
N ILE A 38 -12.18 -23.19 1.83
CA ILE A 38 -13.18 -22.22 1.33
C ILE A 38 -12.51 -20.85 1.11
N MET A 39 -11.76 -20.35 2.08
CA MET A 39 -11.04 -19.08 1.94
C MET A 39 -10.00 -19.11 0.82
N SER A 40 -9.27 -20.22 0.66
CA SER A 40 -8.30 -20.39 -0.43
C SER A 40 -8.98 -20.35 -1.80
N GLU A 41 -10.11 -21.02 -1.94
CA GLU A 41 -10.89 -21.02 -3.18
C GLU A 41 -11.49 -19.66 -3.49
N MET A 42 -12.04 -18.98 -2.49
CA MET A 42 -12.51 -17.59 -2.64
C MET A 42 -11.38 -16.66 -3.08
N LYS A 43 -10.20 -16.74 -2.46
CA LYS A 43 -9.02 -15.97 -2.89
C LYS A 43 -8.65 -16.27 -4.34
N ARG A 44 -8.66 -17.54 -4.74
CA ARG A 44 -8.35 -17.97 -6.11
C ARG A 44 -9.34 -17.38 -7.13
N VAL A 45 -10.63 -17.39 -6.81
CA VAL A 45 -11.69 -16.84 -7.67
C VAL A 45 -11.63 -15.31 -7.75
N LEU A 46 -11.30 -14.64 -6.64
CA LEU A 46 -11.22 -13.16 -6.59
C LEU A 46 -9.88 -12.60 -7.10
N ALA A 47 -8.83 -13.42 -7.17
CA ALA A 47 -7.49 -12.97 -7.58
C ALA A 47 -7.44 -12.22 -8.91
N PRO A 48 -8.17 -12.63 -9.98
CA PRO A 48 -8.19 -11.87 -11.23
C PRO A 48 -8.75 -10.46 -11.07
N SER A 49 -9.84 -10.32 -10.31
CA SER A 49 -10.48 -9.03 -10.04
C SER A 49 -9.59 -8.12 -9.20
N GLN A 50 -8.87 -8.68 -8.22
CA GLN A 50 -7.89 -7.93 -7.42
C GLN A 50 -6.74 -7.42 -8.29
N ARG A 51 -6.20 -8.26 -9.18
CA ARG A 51 -5.11 -7.86 -10.07
C ARG A 51 -5.48 -6.72 -11.00
N VAL A 52 -6.67 -6.73 -11.61
CA VAL A 52 -7.07 -5.63 -12.51
C VAL A 52 -7.34 -4.33 -11.76
N VAL A 53 -7.74 -4.40 -10.49
CA VAL A 53 -7.81 -3.23 -9.60
C VAL A 53 -6.42 -2.67 -9.34
N GLU A 54 -5.47 -3.52 -8.94
CA GLU A 54 -4.07 -3.13 -8.69
C GLU A 54 -3.42 -2.52 -9.95
N GLU A 55 -3.63 -3.14 -11.12
CA GLU A 55 -3.12 -2.65 -12.40
C GLU A 55 -3.69 -1.27 -12.77
N LEU A 56 -4.98 -1.05 -12.53
CA LEU A 56 -5.63 0.24 -12.80
C LEU A 56 -5.14 1.35 -11.87
N VAL A 57 -5.06 1.06 -10.56
CA VAL A 57 -4.51 2.00 -9.57
C VAL A 57 -3.06 2.33 -9.90
N GLN A 58 -2.23 1.33 -10.23
CA GLN A 58 -0.84 1.53 -10.61
C GLN A 58 -0.69 2.42 -11.86
N ALA A 59 -1.47 2.17 -12.91
CA ALA A 59 -1.44 2.99 -14.12
C ALA A 59 -1.85 4.45 -13.83
N LEU A 60 -2.80 4.65 -12.91
CA LEU A 60 -3.21 5.98 -12.46
C LEU A 60 -2.11 6.67 -11.67
N CYS A 61 -1.44 5.97 -10.75
CA CYS A 61 -0.28 6.50 -10.05
C CYS A 61 0.80 6.98 -11.03
N GLU A 62 1.15 6.15 -12.02
CA GLU A 62 2.14 6.49 -13.06
C GLU A 62 1.73 7.74 -13.87
N SER A 63 0.43 7.85 -14.20
CA SER A 63 -0.11 9.01 -14.92
C SER A 63 -0.13 10.29 -14.10
N ILE A 64 -0.30 10.20 -12.78
CA ILE A 64 -0.25 11.36 -11.87
C ILE A 64 1.21 11.83 -11.71
N GLU A 65 2.15 10.90 -11.54
CA GLU A 65 3.58 11.23 -11.36
C GLU A 65 4.22 11.75 -12.63
N ASN A 66 3.91 11.15 -13.79
CA ASN A 66 4.49 11.48 -15.09
C ASN A 66 3.39 11.61 -16.16
N PRO A 67 2.69 12.76 -16.21
CA PRO A 67 1.63 12.98 -17.18
C PRO A 67 2.17 12.93 -18.62
N GLY A 68 1.59 12.09 -19.47
CA GLY A 68 2.04 11.95 -20.85
C GLY A 68 1.20 11.00 -21.68
N LEU A 69 1.48 10.95 -22.98
CA LEU A 69 0.75 10.09 -23.92
C LEU A 69 0.89 8.60 -23.58
N THR A 70 2.06 8.20 -23.07
CA THR A 70 2.35 6.81 -22.70
C THR A 70 1.55 6.38 -21.47
N THR A 71 1.53 7.20 -20.42
CA THR A 71 0.77 6.90 -19.19
C THR A 71 -0.73 6.97 -19.40
N ASN A 72 -1.22 7.89 -20.24
CA ASN A 72 -2.61 7.91 -20.68
C ASN A 72 -3.00 6.62 -21.42
N ALA A 73 -2.13 6.08 -22.28
CA ALA A 73 -2.37 4.82 -22.98
C ALA A 73 -2.38 3.62 -22.01
N GLN A 74 -1.52 3.62 -20.99
CA GLN A 74 -1.51 2.58 -19.94
C GLN A 74 -2.81 2.60 -19.13
N VAL A 75 -3.30 3.78 -18.73
CA VAL A 75 -4.59 3.92 -18.03
C VAL A 75 -5.74 3.40 -18.90
N ALA A 76 -5.76 3.75 -20.20
CA ALA A 76 -6.78 3.25 -21.12
C ALA A 76 -6.75 1.72 -21.26
N ALA A 77 -5.56 1.13 -21.35
CA ALA A 77 -5.39 -0.33 -21.42
C ALA A 77 -5.83 -1.03 -20.13
N ALA A 78 -5.45 -0.49 -18.96
CA ALA A 78 -5.85 -1.02 -17.66
C ALA A 78 -7.37 -0.94 -17.46
N LYS A 79 -7.99 0.18 -17.84
CA LYS A 79 -9.45 0.32 -17.85
C LYS A 79 -10.12 -0.76 -18.70
N ALA A 80 -9.69 -0.93 -19.95
CA ALA A 80 -10.28 -1.92 -20.84
C ALA A 80 -10.19 -3.35 -20.27
N ARG A 81 -9.07 -3.67 -19.60
CA ARG A 81 -8.88 -4.97 -18.96
C ARG A 81 -9.78 -5.16 -17.73
N TRP A 82 -9.95 -4.12 -16.93
CA TRP A 82 -10.87 -4.14 -15.79
C TRP A 82 -12.31 -4.40 -16.24
N GLU A 83 -12.77 -3.71 -17.30
CA GLU A 83 -14.11 -3.90 -17.86
C GLU A 83 -14.29 -5.32 -18.42
N GLN A 84 -13.25 -5.87 -19.06
CA GLN A 84 -13.25 -7.24 -19.57
C GLN A 84 -13.35 -8.29 -18.45
N VAL A 85 -12.59 -8.13 -17.36
CA VAL A 85 -12.53 -9.14 -16.28
C VAL A 85 -13.75 -9.08 -15.37
N THR A 86 -14.26 -7.87 -15.10
CA THR A 86 -15.42 -7.70 -14.21
C THR A 86 -16.76 -7.80 -14.95
N GLY A 87 -16.77 -7.62 -16.27
CA GLY A 87 -17.99 -7.54 -17.07
C GLY A 87 -18.82 -6.27 -16.80
N ALA A 88 -18.28 -5.32 -16.03
CA ALA A 88 -18.91 -4.05 -15.70
C ALA A 88 -18.28 -2.91 -16.49
N GLN A 89 -19.07 -1.87 -16.79
CA GLN A 89 -18.55 -0.65 -17.40
C GLN A 89 -17.95 0.26 -16.32
N LEU A 90 -16.75 0.79 -16.56
CA LEU A 90 -16.11 1.72 -15.64
C LEU A 90 -16.62 3.13 -15.92
N ASP A 91 -17.67 3.51 -15.18
CA ASP A 91 -18.26 4.85 -15.24
C ASP A 91 -17.38 5.93 -14.58
N ALA A 92 -17.75 7.20 -14.78
CA ALA A 92 -17.00 8.34 -14.26
C ALA A 92 -16.96 8.41 -12.71
N GLY A 93 -17.97 7.86 -12.03
CA GLY A 93 -18.03 7.85 -10.57
C GLY A 93 -17.07 6.83 -9.98
N LEU A 94 -17.02 5.63 -10.56
CA LEU A 94 -16.09 4.59 -10.15
C LEU A 94 -14.64 4.92 -10.54
N MET A 95 -14.44 5.55 -11.71
CA MET A 95 -13.13 6.07 -12.11
C MET A 95 -12.56 7.06 -11.08
N ARG A 96 -13.40 7.98 -10.57
CA ARG A 96 -12.98 8.93 -9.53
C ARG A 96 -12.53 8.24 -8.25
N LYS A 97 -13.19 7.15 -7.86
CA LYS A 97 -12.75 6.36 -6.69
C LYS A 97 -11.39 5.73 -6.91
N PHE A 98 -11.12 5.19 -8.10
CA PHE A 98 -9.78 4.70 -8.44
C PHE A 98 -8.72 5.80 -8.45
N GLU A 99 -9.08 7.02 -8.86
CA GLU A 99 -8.20 8.18 -8.76
C GLU A 99 -7.93 8.57 -7.29
N GLU A 100 -8.95 8.57 -6.43
CA GLU A 100 -8.81 8.78 -4.98
C GLU A 100 -7.92 7.69 -4.33
N ASP A 101 -8.10 6.43 -4.71
CA ASP A 101 -7.27 5.31 -4.28
C ASP A 101 -5.83 5.47 -4.77
N ALA A 102 -5.62 5.89 -6.02
CA ALA A 102 -4.29 6.16 -6.57
C ALA A 102 -3.58 7.31 -5.86
N HIS A 103 -4.31 8.38 -5.50
CA HIS A 103 -3.77 9.46 -4.67
C HIS A 103 -3.38 8.96 -3.28
N THR A 104 -4.24 8.14 -2.65
CA THR A 104 -3.95 7.54 -1.33
C THR A 104 -2.72 6.64 -1.40
N GLU A 105 -2.60 5.81 -2.43
CA GLU A 105 -1.45 4.93 -2.67
C GLU A 105 -0.17 5.75 -2.89
N LEU A 106 -0.22 6.85 -3.64
CA LEU A 106 0.92 7.75 -3.81
C LEU A 106 1.35 8.40 -2.48
N GLU A 107 0.38 8.86 -1.67
CA GLU A 107 0.66 9.38 -0.33
C GLU A 107 1.31 8.32 0.58
N ASP A 108 0.86 7.09 0.48
CA ASP A 108 1.41 5.98 1.25
C ASP A 108 2.81 5.55 0.77
N ARG A 109 3.07 5.57 -0.54
CA ARG A 109 4.43 5.39 -1.11
C ARG A 109 5.39 6.44 -0.60
N MET A 110 4.92 7.69 -0.47
CA MET A 110 5.73 8.76 0.11
C MET A 110 6.07 8.53 1.58
N ARG A 111 5.42 7.60 2.28
CA ARG A 111 5.67 7.25 3.69
C ARG A 111 6.43 5.93 3.85
N ARG A 112 6.79 5.26 2.75
CA ARG A 112 7.44 3.94 2.80
C ARG A 112 8.75 3.94 2.01
N PRO A 113 9.72 3.09 2.40
CA PRO A 113 10.89 2.85 1.57
C PRO A 113 10.50 2.19 0.24
N PRO A 114 11.35 2.30 -0.80
CA PRO A 114 11.17 1.51 -2.01
C PRO A 114 11.25 0.01 -1.68
N PRO A 115 10.55 -0.87 -2.41
CA PRO A 115 10.68 -2.32 -2.24
C PRO A 115 12.14 -2.78 -2.34
N LEU A 116 12.49 -3.80 -1.54
CA LEU A 116 13.86 -4.34 -1.49
C LEU A 116 14.31 -4.84 -2.86
N GLU A 117 13.40 -5.49 -3.59
CA GLU A 117 13.59 -6.07 -4.92
C GLU A 117 13.96 -5.00 -5.97
N GLN A 118 13.55 -3.75 -5.76
CA GLN A 118 13.86 -2.66 -6.69
C GLN A 118 15.26 -2.07 -6.46
N VAL A 119 15.78 -2.19 -5.24
CA VAL A 119 17.06 -1.57 -4.85
C VAL A 119 18.19 -2.60 -4.84
N LEU A 120 17.92 -3.82 -4.37
CA LEU A 120 18.90 -4.87 -4.22
C LEU A 120 18.99 -5.72 -5.49
N GLU A 121 20.18 -5.76 -6.11
CA GLU A 121 20.36 -6.39 -7.43
C GLU A 121 20.31 -7.93 -7.38
N GLN A 122 20.61 -8.51 -6.22
CA GLN A 122 20.64 -9.96 -5.99
C GLN A 122 19.71 -10.37 -4.84
N PHE A 123 18.52 -9.81 -4.81
CA PHE A 123 17.53 -10.14 -3.78
C PHE A 123 16.55 -11.20 -4.30
N ASP A 124 16.55 -12.36 -3.65
CA ASP A 124 15.55 -13.41 -3.87
C ASP A 124 14.47 -13.32 -2.79
N PRO A 125 13.25 -12.84 -3.11
CA PRO A 125 12.16 -12.77 -2.15
C PRO A 125 11.65 -14.15 -1.70
N ALA A 126 11.88 -15.21 -2.48
CA ALA A 126 11.45 -16.57 -2.14
C ALA A 126 12.37 -17.25 -1.11
N ALA A 127 13.64 -16.83 -1.05
CA ALA A 127 14.63 -17.38 -0.11
C ALA A 127 14.45 -16.88 1.33
N ARG A 128 13.47 -16.01 1.60
CA ARG A 128 13.39 -15.26 2.86
C ARG A 128 12.18 -15.60 3.73
N THR A 129 12.42 -15.69 5.04
CA THR A 129 11.36 -15.74 6.05
C THR A 129 10.53 -14.45 6.00
N PRO A 130 9.18 -14.56 5.89
CA PRO A 130 8.30 -13.40 5.90
C PRO A 130 8.49 -12.58 7.17
N ASP A 131 8.65 -11.27 7.00
CA ASP A 131 8.72 -10.31 8.11
C ASP A 131 7.30 -10.00 8.60
N CYS A 132 6.70 -10.96 9.31
CA CYS A 132 5.31 -10.86 9.76
C CYS A 132 5.09 -9.69 10.74
N GLY A 133 6.08 -9.39 11.59
CA GLY A 133 6.05 -8.26 12.51
C GLY A 133 5.91 -6.93 11.79
N TYR A 134 6.73 -6.70 10.76
CA TYR A 134 6.61 -5.52 9.91
C TYR A 134 5.28 -5.46 9.15
N LYS A 135 4.83 -6.58 8.57
CA LYS A 135 3.55 -6.63 7.83
C LYS A 135 2.33 -6.35 8.71
N LEU A 136 2.40 -6.71 9.98
CA LEU A 136 1.35 -6.46 10.97
C LEU A 136 1.51 -5.09 11.67
N GLY A 137 2.58 -4.35 11.37
CA GLY A 137 2.90 -3.09 12.05
C GLY A 137 3.26 -3.26 13.54
N ALA A 138 3.67 -4.46 13.94
CA ALA A 138 3.93 -4.83 15.33
C ALA A 138 5.39 -4.60 15.75
N ASP A 139 6.35 -4.81 14.85
CA ASP A 139 7.78 -4.57 15.08
C ASP A 139 8.51 -4.12 13.81
N LEU A 140 9.70 -3.53 13.99
CA LEU A 140 10.60 -3.12 12.91
C LEU A 140 11.94 -3.86 12.96
N GLU A 141 11.99 -5.02 13.60
CA GLU A 141 13.23 -5.74 13.91
C GLU A 141 13.68 -6.66 12.76
N GLY A 142 12.75 -7.14 11.94
CA GLY A 142 13.09 -7.90 10.74
C GLY A 142 13.74 -7.04 9.64
N LEU A 143 14.17 -7.66 8.53
CA LEU A 143 14.86 -6.95 7.44
C LEU A 143 13.98 -5.85 6.82
N GLN A 144 12.66 -6.04 6.69
CA GLN A 144 11.79 -5.01 6.11
C GLN A 144 11.63 -3.84 7.09
N GLY A 145 11.52 -4.16 8.38
CA GLY A 145 11.53 -3.15 9.43
C GLY A 145 12.84 -2.36 9.51
N THR A 146 13.98 -3.06 9.41
CA THR A 146 15.31 -2.45 9.44
C THR A 146 15.58 -1.64 8.16
N TRP A 147 15.09 -2.11 7.01
CA TRP A 147 15.09 -1.36 5.75
C TRP A 147 14.32 -0.05 5.87
N HIS A 148 13.12 -0.11 6.46
CA HIS A 148 12.31 1.09 6.71
C HIS A 148 13.05 2.06 7.64
N ARG A 149 13.64 1.57 8.73
CA ARG A 149 14.42 2.40 9.67
C ARG A 149 15.60 3.07 8.97
N LEU A 150 16.34 2.34 8.15
CA LEU A 150 17.47 2.88 7.38
C LEU A 150 17.01 4.00 6.43
N TRP A 151 15.95 3.75 5.66
CA TRP A 151 15.37 4.75 4.77
C TRP A 151 14.87 5.99 5.51
N ALA A 152 14.20 5.81 6.65
CA ALA A 152 13.68 6.90 7.45
C ALA A 152 14.80 7.81 7.98
N LEU A 153 15.93 7.24 8.43
CA LEU A 153 17.10 8.00 8.86
C LEU A 153 17.72 8.79 7.70
N LEU A 154 17.87 8.15 6.53
CA LEU A 154 18.39 8.83 5.33
C LEU A 154 17.48 10.00 4.90
N ARG A 155 16.17 9.81 4.96
CA ARG A 155 15.18 10.85 4.65
C ARG A 155 15.21 11.98 5.68
N LEU A 156 15.35 11.66 6.96
CA LEU A 156 15.46 12.64 8.03
C LEU A 156 16.75 13.47 7.90
N GLN A 157 17.88 12.82 7.60
CA GLN A 157 19.13 13.52 7.32
C GLN A 157 19.00 14.43 6.09
N ALA A 158 18.35 13.97 5.02
CA ALA A 158 18.14 14.79 3.83
C ALA A 158 17.18 15.98 4.04
N SER A 159 16.23 15.86 4.97
CA SER A 159 15.23 16.91 5.25
C SER A 159 15.66 17.89 6.36
N SER A 160 16.63 17.51 7.19
CA SER A 160 17.12 18.29 8.32
C SER A 160 18.58 18.73 8.12
N LYS A 161 19.12 19.50 9.08
CA LYS A 161 20.56 19.76 9.18
C LYS A 161 21.23 18.87 10.24
N MET A 162 20.53 17.84 10.72
CA MET A 162 21.06 16.96 11.74
C MET A 162 22.02 15.96 11.11
N ASP A 163 23.18 15.80 11.73
CA ASP A 163 24.08 14.70 11.43
C ASP A 163 23.53 13.42 12.06
N MET A 164 23.26 12.43 11.22
CA MET A 164 22.72 11.12 11.61
C MET A 164 23.66 9.98 11.19
N THR A 165 24.91 10.30 10.85
CA THR A 165 25.88 9.36 10.26
C THR A 165 26.04 8.10 11.13
N ASP A 166 26.30 8.25 12.43
CA ASP A 166 26.44 7.12 13.36
C ASP A 166 25.19 6.23 13.41
N GLY A 167 24.00 6.85 13.39
CA GLY A 167 22.72 6.12 13.39
C GLY A 167 22.50 5.35 12.10
N ILE A 168 22.84 5.95 10.95
CA ILE A 168 22.75 5.30 9.64
C ILE A 168 23.73 4.13 9.55
N GLU A 169 24.97 4.30 10.01
CA GLU A 169 25.98 3.24 10.02
C GLU A 169 25.55 2.05 10.89
N MET A 170 25.01 2.33 12.09
CA MET A 170 24.48 1.29 12.98
C MET A 170 23.33 0.52 12.34
N VAL A 171 22.33 1.21 11.79
CA VAL A 171 21.17 0.53 11.17
C VAL A 171 21.55 -0.18 9.88
N ARG A 172 22.51 0.36 9.11
CA ARG A 172 23.09 -0.34 7.95
C ARG A 172 23.74 -1.64 8.38
N ALA A 173 24.58 -1.65 9.42
CA ALA A 173 25.22 -2.87 9.90
C ALA A 173 24.20 -3.94 10.36
N GLN A 174 23.12 -3.52 11.03
CA GLN A 174 22.00 -4.41 11.38
C GLN A 174 21.31 -4.98 10.12
N PHE A 175 21.04 -4.12 9.14
CA PHE A 175 20.44 -4.54 7.88
C PHE A 175 21.31 -5.55 7.13
N GLU A 176 22.61 -5.31 7.02
CA GLU A 176 23.57 -6.20 6.36
C GLU A 176 23.67 -7.56 7.06
N THR A 177 23.61 -7.57 8.39
CA THR A 177 23.56 -8.80 9.19
C THR A 177 22.31 -9.62 8.85
N LEU A 178 21.13 -8.98 8.77
CA LEU A 178 19.87 -9.63 8.42
C LEU A 178 19.80 -10.04 6.95
N LEU A 179 20.48 -9.31 6.08
CA LEU A 179 20.60 -9.60 4.64
C LEU A 179 21.55 -10.78 4.39
N GLY A 180 22.47 -11.06 5.32
CA GLY A 180 23.50 -12.09 5.18
C GLY A 180 24.64 -11.69 4.24
N ARG A 181 24.69 -10.42 3.80
CA ARG A 181 25.76 -9.84 2.98
C ARG A 181 25.84 -8.33 3.18
N GLY A 182 26.98 -7.75 2.80
CA GLY A 182 27.14 -6.30 2.74
C GLY A 182 26.18 -5.66 1.72
N LEU A 183 25.66 -4.48 2.06
CA LEU A 183 24.89 -3.64 1.17
C LEU A 183 25.88 -2.92 0.26
N GLN A 184 25.75 -3.11 -1.05
CA GLN A 184 26.67 -2.50 -2.00
C GLN A 184 26.47 -0.98 -2.04
N ASP A 185 27.54 -0.25 -2.33
CA ASP A 185 27.47 1.22 -2.37
C ASP A 185 26.49 1.74 -3.41
N VAL A 186 26.30 1.02 -4.52
CA VAL A 186 25.31 1.34 -5.55
C VAL A 186 23.87 1.16 -5.04
N GLU A 187 23.62 0.13 -4.22
CA GLU A 187 22.32 -0.15 -3.61
C GLU A 187 22.00 0.92 -2.55
N LEU A 188 22.99 1.27 -1.72
CA LEU A 188 22.87 2.35 -0.77
C LEU A 188 22.65 3.71 -1.46
N ALA A 189 23.38 4.00 -2.54
CA ALA A 189 23.22 5.24 -3.28
C ALA A 189 21.81 5.36 -3.91
N ARG A 190 21.23 4.26 -4.40
CA ARG A 190 19.84 4.23 -4.88
C ARG A 190 18.86 4.53 -3.75
N LEU A 191 19.01 3.91 -2.59
CA LEU A 191 18.16 4.18 -1.43
C LEU A 191 18.25 5.63 -0.98
N THR A 192 19.47 6.17 -0.85
CA THR A 192 19.72 7.55 -0.45
C THR A 192 19.10 8.54 -1.43
N ARG A 193 19.21 8.29 -2.74
CA ARG A 193 18.57 9.13 -3.76
C ARG A 193 17.05 9.13 -3.64
N HIS A 194 16.46 7.96 -3.43
CA HIS A 194 15.01 7.84 -3.23
C HIS A 194 14.57 8.59 -1.96
N ALA A 195 15.28 8.43 -0.85
CA ALA A 195 14.99 9.15 0.40
C ALA A 195 15.11 10.68 0.22
N ALA A 196 16.15 11.15 -0.48
CA ALA A 196 16.37 12.57 -0.73
C ALA A 196 15.30 13.20 -1.64
N ALA A 197 14.83 12.47 -2.65
CA ALA A 197 13.76 12.96 -3.54
C ALA A 197 12.46 13.28 -2.79
N LEU A 198 12.19 12.55 -1.70
CA LEU A 198 10.98 12.70 -0.87
C LEU A 198 11.19 13.59 0.37
N ALA A 199 12.40 14.13 0.57
CA ALA A 199 12.73 14.98 1.71
C ALA A 199 12.02 16.35 1.71
N PRO A 200 11.86 17.06 0.57
CA PRO A 200 11.17 18.35 0.54
C PRO A 200 9.71 18.27 1.03
N GLN A 201 9.02 17.19 0.69
CA GLN A 201 7.62 16.98 1.08
C GLN A 201 7.48 16.76 2.60
N MET A 202 8.45 16.07 3.23
CA MET A 202 8.50 15.89 4.68
C MET A 202 8.72 17.23 5.39
N ARG A 203 9.61 18.08 4.87
CA ARG A 203 9.85 19.43 5.42
C ARG A 203 8.57 20.28 5.36
N SER A 204 7.88 20.31 4.23
CA SER A 204 6.61 21.06 4.09
C SER A 204 5.52 20.57 5.05
N GLN A 205 5.45 19.26 5.32
CA GLN A 205 4.51 18.69 6.30
C GLN A 205 4.85 19.12 7.74
N PHE A 206 6.13 19.09 8.13
CA PHE A 206 6.55 19.56 9.45
C PHE A 206 6.27 21.05 9.65
N GLU A 207 6.53 21.88 8.64
CA GLU A 207 6.23 23.31 8.68
C GLU A 207 4.72 23.57 8.79
N ALA A 208 3.90 22.82 8.04
CA ALA A 208 2.44 22.92 8.14
C ALA A 208 1.89 22.48 9.51
N LEU A 209 2.47 21.45 10.13
CA LEU A 209 2.12 21.01 11.48
C LEU A 209 2.54 22.04 12.54
N ALA A 210 3.76 22.58 12.44
CA ALA A 210 4.23 23.64 13.33
C ALA A 210 3.36 24.90 13.23
N ALA A 211 2.96 25.30 12.01
CA ALA A 211 2.06 26.43 11.79
C ALA A 211 0.65 26.20 12.35
N LYS A 212 0.14 24.94 12.33
CA LYS A 212 -1.13 24.58 12.98
C LYS A 212 -1.03 24.58 14.50
N ALA A 213 0.09 24.16 15.06
CA ALA A 213 0.33 24.18 16.50
C ALA A 213 0.40 25.62 17.04
N ASN A 214 1.10 26.53 16.34
CA ASN A 214 1.19 27.95 16.72
C ASN A 214 -0.14 28.71 16.65
N LYS A 215 -1.13 28.22 15.88
CA LYS A 215 -2.47 28.82 15.81
C LYS A 215 -3.42 28.35 16.92
N ARG A 216 -3.00 27.41 17.76
CA ARG A 216 -3.83 26.83 18.84
C ARG A 216 -3.51 27.36 20.24
N GLU A 217 -2.57 28.29 20.39
CA GLU A 217 -2.36 28.99 21.66
C GLU A 217 -3.25 30.25 21.70
N PRO A 218 -4.37 30.27 22.46
CA PRO A 218 -5.00 31.52 22.84
C PRO A 218 -4.12 32.23 23.88
N GLU A 219 -3.85 33.52 23.69
CA GLU A 219 -3.25 34.37 24.72
C GLU A 219 -4.03 34.21 26.03
N PRO A 220 -3.36 34.05 27.18
CA PRO A 220 -4.05 34.05 28.47
C PRO A 220 -4.73 35.41 28.66
N PRO A 221 -5.97 35.45 29.18
CA PRO A 221 -6.62 36.71 29.46
C PRO A 221 -5.82 37.45 30.55
N GLY A 222 -5.35 38.64 30.19
CA GLY A 222 -4.77 39.62 31.12
C GLY A 222 -5.81 40.28 32.00
#